data_AF-A0A7J7DUM3-F1
#
_entry.id   AF-A0A7J7DUM3-F1
#
_cell.length_a   1.000
_cell.length_b   1.000
_cell.length_c   1.000
_cell.angle_alpha   90.00
_cell.angle_beta   90.00
_cell.angle_gamma   90.00
#
_symmetry.space_group_name_H-M   'P 1'
#
loop_
_entity.id
_entity.type
_entity.pdbx_description
1 polymer ?
#
loop_
_entity_poly.entity_id
_entity_poly.type
_entity_poly.pdbx_seq_one_letter_code
_entity_poly.pdbx_strand_id
1 'polypeptide(L)'
;MLTVLISGGKAVCYLNTYGEDFKGGLFHFQDREPETIMPSAGDVAIYTADSCNTHLVDEVTDGERLTLTLWFSRDSNHDEDAKLISLLSQRIMDNSLNMPNLCLPMPASINMYWFSPNQDFDHQSGFNLCCGRMHVLGFDIYVSPASNCLTDCLDALMEPLQVVRGEELFQQEFVNILHALQVLQFYFWKASVFQTSKGKAETGKVVLLSQLKQEEISRLKSLFIRDCQVAQRVFNYETRESDGQHHFDWAIFSAAIAAWEAYTGKLYNELVTSLPYWRTNQSIYTVSFEES
;
A
#
# COMPACT_ATOMS: atom_id res chain seq x y z
N MET A 1 -19.02 -32.03 7.98
CA MET A 1 -18.92 -31.81 6.53
C MET A 1 -18.68 -30.32 6.31
N LEU A 2 -17.40 -29.94 6.25
CA LEU A 2 -16.83 -28.75 5.62
C LEU A 2 -15.33 -29.06 5.48
N THR A 3 -14.97 -29.76 4.41
CA THR A 3 -14.32 -29.21 3.21
C THR A 3 -12.80 -29.12 3.37
N VAL A 4 -12.15 -30.17 2.85
CA VAL A 4 -10.87 -30.19 2.13
C VAL A 4 -9.63 -29.65 2.87
N LEU A 5 -8.80 -30.61 3.25
CA LEU A 5 -7.35 -30.51 3.37
C LEU A 5 -6.77 -29.82 2.11
N ILE A 6 -6.68 -28.51 2.09
CA ILE A 6 -5.76 -27.84 1.18
C ILE A 6 -4.40 -27.95 1.86
N SER A 7 -3.53 -28.82 1.34
CA SER A 7 -2.11 -28.88 1.71
C SER A 7 -1.41 -27.62 1.19
N GLY A 8 -1.77 -26.48 1.75
CA GLY A 8 -1.22 -25.17 1.48
C GLY A 8 -0.37 -24.67 2.64
N GLY A 9 0.58 -23.78 2.35
CA GLY A 9 1.40 -23.11 3.35
C GLY A 9 0.96 -21.67 3.54
N LYS A 10 1.27 -21.09 4.69
CA LYS A 10 1.30 -19.65 4.90
C LYS A 10 2.71 -19.24 5.27
N ALA A 11 3.14 -18.07 4.79
CA ALA A 11 4.33 -17.42 5.29
C ALA A 11 3.98 -16.01 5.75
N VAL A 12 4.51 -15.61 6.89
CA VAL A 12 4.44 -14.25 7.42
C VAL A 12 5.88 -13.75 7.54
N CYS A 13 6.23 -12.79 6.70
CA CYS A 13 7.50 -12.07 6.77
C CYS A 13 7.28 -10.76 7.53
N TYR A 14 8.06 -10.56 8.59
CA TYR A 14 7.97 -9.38 9.45
C TYR A 14 8.82 -8.25 8.88
N LEU A 15 8.21 -7.09 8.66
CA LEU A 15 8.88 -5.94 8.05
C LEU A 15 9.39 -4.94 9.10
N ASN A 16 9.05 -5.15 10.36
CA ASN A 16 9.48 -4.35 11.50
C ASN A 16 9.50 -5.17 12.80
N THR A 17 10.10 -4.63 13.86
CA THR A 17 10.54 -5.38 15.05
C THR A 17 9.59 -5.18 16.24
N TYR A 18 9.20 -6.28 16.90
CA TYR A 18 8.40 -6.25 18.12
C TYR A 18 9.18 -5.63 19.29
N GLY A 19 8.53 -4.75 20.05
CA GLY A 19 9.13 -4.02 21.18
C GLY A 19 9.92 -2.78 20.79
N GLU A 20 10.28 -2.64 19.51
CA GLU A 20 10.92 -1.44 18.95
C GLU A 20 9.93 -0.59 18.15
N ASP A 21 9.22 -1.21 17.19
CA ASP A 21 8.32 -0.52 16.26
C ASP A 21 6.83 -0.69 16.61
N PHE A 22 6.49 -1.75 17.36
CA PHE A 22 5.12 -2.02 17.82
C PHE A 22 5.08 -2.84 19.12
N LYS A 23 3.98 -2.75 19.87
CA LYS A 23 3.64 -3.63 21.02
C LYS A 23 2.25 -4.23 20.85
N GLY A 24 1.99 -5.32 21.58
CA GLY A 24 0.87 -6.21 21.24
C GLY A 24 1.10 -6.87 19.87
N GLY A 25 0.03 -7.27 19.17
CA GLY A 25 0.17 -7.78 17.80
C GLY A 25 0.97 -9.08 17.69
N LEU A 26 1.20 -9.80 18.78
CA LEU A 26 1.99 -11.02 18.77
C LEU A 26 1.22 -12.14 18.09
N PHE A 27 1.95 -12.98 17.36
CA PHE A 27 1.38 -14.12 16.67
C PHE A 27 1.46 -15.34 17.57
N HIS A 28 0.31 -15.95 17.86
CA HIS A 28 0.19 -17.08 18.76
C HIS A 28 -0.29 -18.32 18.02
N PHE A 29 0.39 -19.45 18.20
CA PHE A 29 -0.13 -20.76 17.80
C PHE A 29 -0.83 -21.42 18.99
N GLN A 30 -2.01 -21.98 18.75
CA GLN A 30 -2.72 -22.76 19.76
C GLN A 30 -2.10 -24.16 19.85
N ASP A 31 -1.72 -24.57 21.07
CA ASP A 31 -1.21 -25.90 21.40
C ASP A 31 0.03 -26.33 20.59
N ARG A 32 0.90 -25.38 20.21
CA ARG A 32 2.14 -25.63 19.45
C ARG A 32 3.33 -24.88 20.05
N GLU A 33 4.52 -25.38 19.73
CA GLU A 33 5.79 -24.74 20.03
C GLU A 33 6.43 -24.19 18.74
N PRO A 34 6.89 -22.93 18.71
CA PRO A 34 6.73 -21.94 19.78
C PRO A 34 5.27 -21.49 19.91
N GLU A 35 4.78 -21.31 21.14
CA GLU A 35 3.41 -20.80 21.39
C GLU A 35 3.25 -19.37 20.87
N THR A 36 4.28 -18.55 20.99
CA THR A 36 4.27 -17.14 20.62
C THR A 36 5.52 -16.78 19.83
N ILE A 37 5.36 -16.03 18.74
CA ILE A 37 6.46 -15.48 17.96
C ILE A 37 6.69 -14.02 18.37
N MET A 38 7.90 -13.71 18.84
CA MET A 38 8.39 -12.34 19.05
C MET A 38 9.32 -11.97 17.88
N PRO A 39 8.81 -11.31 16.83
CA PRO A 39 9.54 -11.14 15.59
C PRO A 39 10.52 -9.96 15.60
N SER A 40 11.63 -10.12 14.90
CA SER A 40 12.48 -9.04 14.40
C SER A 40 12.22 -8.79 12.91
N ALA A 41 12.53 -7.59 12.43
CA ALA A 41 12.47 -7.29 11.01
C ALA A 41 13.32 -8.27 10.18
N GLY A 42 12.71 -8.89 9.17
CA GLY A 42 13.32 -9.93 8.34
C GLY A 42 13.04 -11.37 8.78
N ASP A 43 12.46 -11.58 9.96
CA ASP A 43 12.03 -12.91 10.39
C ASP A 43 10.88 -13.40 9.50
N VAL A 44 10.88 -14.72 9.23
CA VAL A 44 9.83 -15.37 8.44
C VAL A 44 9.29 -16.58 9.20
N ALA A 45 7.99 -16.57 9.46
CA ALA A 45 7.26 -17.72 10.00
C ALA A 45 6.56 -18.46 8.87
N ILE A 46 6.88 -19.74 8.66
CA ILE A 46 6.26 -20.60 7.65
C ILE A 46 5.55 -21.77 8.35
N TYR A 47 4.28 -21.97 8.05
CA TYR A 47 3.44 -22.99 8.68
C TYR A 47 2.36 -23.50 7.74
N THR A 48 1.80 -24.69 8.01
CA THR A 48 0.73 -25.24 7.16
C THR A 48 -0.60 -24.56 7.45
N ALA A 49 -1.41 -24.38 6.41
CA ALA A 49 -2.72 -23.72 6.49
C ALA A 49 -3.85 -24.69 6.90
N ASP A 50 -3.58 -25.60 7.84
CA ASP A 50 -4.52 -26.64 8.28
C ASP A 50 -4.90 -26.46 9.77
N SER A 51 -5.77 -27.36 10.26
CA SER A 51 -6.21 -27.34 11.66
C SER A 51 -5.09 -27.68 12.67
N CYS A 52 -3.90 -28.06 12.22
CA CYS A 52 -2.76 -28.29 13.10
C CYS A 52 -2.10 -26.97 13.52
N ASN A 53 -2.29 -25.88 12.79
CA ASN A 53 -1.69 -24.58 13.06
C ASN A 53 -2.76 -23.50 13.23
N THR A 54 -3.75 -23.75 14.09
CA THR A 54 -4.68 -22.70 14.51
C THR A 54 -3.91 -21.60 15.23
N HIS A 55 -4.15 -20.36 14.83
CA HIS A 55 -3.40 -19.21 15.30
C HIS A 55 -4.30 -17.98 15.45
N LEU A 56 -3.83 -17.04 16.25
CA LEU A 56 -4.42 -15.73 16.41
C LEU A 56 -3.32 -14.68 16.47
N VAL A 57 -3.72 -13.42 16.26
CA VAL A 57 -2.85 -12.26 16.45
C VAL A 57 -3.55 -11.36 17.44
N ASP A 58 -2.86 -11.02 18.53
CA ASP A 58 -3.38 -10.11 19.54
C ASP A 58 -3.56 -8.70 18.95
N GLU A 59 -4.34 -7.86 19.63
CA GLU A 59 -4.47 -6.46 19.22
C GLU A 59 -3.12 -5.74 19.30
N VAL A 60 -2.81 -4.93 18.29
CA VAL A 60 -1.67 -4.00 18.34
C VAL A 60 -2.05 -2.88 19.29
N THR A 61 -1.34 -2.78 20.41
CA THR A 61 -1.65 -1.80 21.47
C THR A 61 -0.88 -0.49 21.30
N ASP A 62 0.15 -0.52 20.43
CA ASP A 62 1.21 0.49 20.37
C ASP A 62 1.95 0.33 19.04
N GLY A 63 2.21 1.42 18.30
CA GLY A 63 2.90 1.37 17.01
C GLY A 63 2.11 0.74 15.87
N GLU A 64 2.81 0.35 14.80
CA GLU A 64 2.21 -0.31 13.62
C GLU A 64 2.92 -1.64 13.35
N ARG A 65 2.19 -2.74 13.25
CA ARG A 65 2.78 -4.04 12.88
C ARG A 65 2.73 -4.24 11.37
N LEU A 66 3.89 -4.30 10.73
CA LEU A 66 4.00 -4.43 9.28
C LEU A 66 4.46 -5.83 8.90
N THR A 67 3.65 -6.54 8.10
CA THR A 67 3.97 -7.88 7.62
C THR A 67 3.62 -8.07 6.15
N LEU A 68 4.44 -8.84 5.45
CA LEU A 68 4.10 -9.42 4.16
C LEU A 68 3.59 -10.85 4.40
N THR A 69 2.30 -11.07 4.14
CA THR A 69 1.67 -12.39 4.28
C THR A 69 1.48 -13.03 2.91
N LEU A 70 1.93 -14.27 2.79
CA LEU A 70 1.87 -15.07 1.57
C LEU A 70 1.11 -16.37 1.83
N TRP A 71 0.34 -16.82 0.84
CA TRP A 71 -0.34 -18.11 0.84
C TRP A 71 0.17 -18.92 -0.33
N PHE A 72 0.38 -20.21 -0.08
CA PHE A 72 0.86 -21.18 -1.06
C PHE A 72 -0.16 -22.31 -1.16
N SER A 73 -0.41 -22.78 -2.37
CA SER A 73 -1.23 -23.97 -2.61
C SER A 73 -0.46 -24.95 -3.50
N ARG A 74 -0.71 -26.24 -3.29
CA ARG A 74 -0.28 -27.30 -4.21
C ARG A 74 -1.34 -27.60 -5.28
N ASP A 75 -2.53 -27.00 -5.15
CA ASP A 75 -3.59 -27.11 -6.14
C ASP A 75 -3.29 -26.20 -7.33
N SER A 76 -3.02 -26.79 -8.48
CA SER A 76 -2.71 -26.08 -9.73
C SER A 76 -3.88 -25.23 -10.24
N ASN A 77 -5.12 -25.46 -9.78
CA ASN A 77 -6.25 -24.58 -10.12
C ASN A 77 -6.10 -23.17 -9.52
N HIS A 78 -5.24 -23.02 -8.52
CA HIS A 78 -4.89 -21.76 -7.87
C HIS A 78 -3.49 -21.26 -8.27
N ASP A 79 -2.92 -21.78 -9.37
CA ASP A 79 -1.64 -21.33 -9.88
C ASP A 79 -1.74 -19.88 -10.44
N GLU A 80 -1.16 -18.94 -9.70
CA GLU A 80 -1.03 -17.54 -10.10
C GLU A 80 0.29 -17.25 -10.83
N ASP A 81 1.26 -18.18 -10.79
CA ASP A 81 2.58 -18.00 -11.39
C ASP A 81 2.44 -17.88 -12.91
N ALA A 82 1.62 -18.74 -13.52
CA ALA A 82 1.34 -18.67 -14.96
C ALA A 82 0.80 -17.29 -15.40
N LYS A 83 -0.09 -16.69 -14.59
CA LYS A 83 -0.66 -15.36 -14.87
C LYS A 83 0.41 -14.26 -14.71
N LEU A 84 1.19 -14.31 -13.63
CA LEU A 84 2.28 -13.37 -13.38
C LEU A 84 3.35 -13.45 -14.49
N ILE A 85 3.79 -14.65 -14.85
CA ILE A 85 4.79 -14.87 -15.90
C ILE A 85 4.27 -14.38 -17.24
N SER A 86 3.00 -14.65 -17.58
CA SER A 86 2.37 -14.16 -18.80
C SER A 86 2.38 -12.63 -18.84
N LEU A 87 1.95 -11.99 -17.74
CA LEU A 87 1.94 -10.54 -17.61
C LEU A 87 3.35 -9.92 -17.72
N LEU A 88 4.35 -10.52 -17.08
CA LEU A 88 5.73 -10.05 -17.18
C LEU A 88 6.33 -10.30 -18.58
N SER A 89 5.96 -11.41 -19.25
CA SER A 89 6.49 -11.77 -20.57
C SER A 89 5.88 -10.93 -21.70
N GLN A 90 4.57 -10.65 -21.66
CA GLN A 90 3.93 -9.72 -22.59
C GLN A 90 4.59 -8.34 -22.55
N ARG A 91 4.95 -7.88 -21.34
CA ARG A 91 5.63 -6.59 -21.13
C ARG A 91 7.08 -6.52 -21.60
N ILE A 92 7.76 -7.64 -21.85
CA ILE A 92 9.07 -7.63 -22.54
C ILE A 92 8.89 -7.29 -24.02
N MET A 93 7.75 -7.68 -24.61
CA MET A 93 7.47 -7.46 -26.03
C MET A 93 6.95 -6.05 -26.31
N ASP A 94 6.16 -5.47 -25.39
CA ASP A 94 5.69 -4.09 -25.48
C ASP A 94 6.76 -3.10 -25.00
N ASN A 95 7.69 -2.73 -25.88
CA ASN A 95 8.72 -1.69 -25.66
C ASN A 95 8.18 -0.26 -25.38
N SER A 96 6.90 -0.10 -25.03
CA SER A 96 6.31 1.20 -24.73
C SER A 96 6.60 1.61 -23.28
N LEU A 97 7.44 2.63 -23.13
CA LEU A 97 7.97 3.19 -21.88
C LEU A 97 6.92 3.91 -20.99
N ASN A 98 5.61 3.64 -21.13
CA ASN A 98 4.59 4.19 -20.23
C ASN A 98 4.59 3.41 -18.90
N MET A 99 5.72 3.48 -18.20
CA MET A 99 6.03 2.85 -16.91
C MET A 99 5.10 3.19 -15.74
N PRO A 100 4.51 4.40 -15.59
CA PRO A 100 3.79 4.77 -14.38
C PRO A 100 2.58 3.88 -14.10
N ASN A 101 1.82 3.52 -15.12
CA ASN A 101 0.57 2.75 -14.96
C ASN A 101 0.81 1.25 -14.70
N LEU A 102 2.01 0.74 -15.00
CA LEU A 102 2.26 -0.71 -15.06
C LEU A 102 2.76 -1.29 -13.72
N CYS A 103 3.36 -0.46 -12.87
CA CYS A 103 3.91 -0.86 -11.57
C CYS A 103 2.97 -0.57 -10.41
N LEU A 104 1.79 0.01 -10.70
CA LEU A 104 0.81 0.32 -9.69
C LEU A 104 -0.07 -0.90 -9.45
N PRO A 105 -0.15 -1.40 -8.20
CA PRO A 105 -1.07 -2.48 -7.89
C PRO A 105 -2.49 -2.02 -8.19
N MET A 106 -3.30 -2.89 -8.80
CA MET A 106 -4.73 -2.65 -8.82
C MET A 106 -5.22 -2.61 -7.37
N PRO A 107 -5.88 -1.53 -6.95
CA PRO A 107 -6.37 -1.47 -5.58
C PRO A 107 -7.37 -2.60 -5.34
N ALA A 108 -7.22 -3.28 -4.20
CA ALA A 108 -8.23 -4.18 -3.70
C ALA A 108 -9.56 -3.44 -3.44
N SER A 109 -10.63 -4.20 -3.21
CA SER A 109 -11.92 -3.63 -2.80
C SER A 109 -11.74 -2.67 -1.61
N ILE A 110 -12.47 -1.55 -1.62
CA ILE A 110 -12.40 -0.52 -0.58
C ILE A 110 -12.69 -1.06 0.83
N ASN A 111 -13.43 -2.17 0.95
CA ASN A 111 -13.68 -2.85 2.22
C ASN A 111 -12.37 -3.33 2.88
N MET A 112 -11.34 -3.63 2.09
CA MET A 112 -10.02 -3.99 2.60
C MET A 112 -9.24 -2.79 3.15
N TYR A 113 -9.66 -1.58 2.79
CA TYR A 113 -9.03 -0.33 3.19
C TYR A 113 -9.88 0.46 4.19
N TRP A 114 -11.07 0.00 4.57
CA TRP A 114 -11.89 0.67 5.57
C TRP A 114 -11.55 0.17 6.97
N PHE A 115 -11.14 1.08 7.84
CA PHE A 115 -10.91 0.80 9.26
C PHE A 115 -12.04 1.38 10.09
N SER A 116 -12.67 0.55 10.93
CA SER A 116 -13.65 0.96 11.94
C SER A 116 -13.28 0.36 13.30
N PRO A 117 -13.11 1.18 14.35
CA PRO A 117 -12.75 0.71 15.70
C PRO A 117 -13.78 -0.24 16.31
N ASN A 118 -15.07 -0.01 16.03
CA ASN A 118 -16.18 -0.77 16.60
C ASN A 118 -16.64 -1.93 15.69
N GLN A 119 -15.92 -2.18 14.59
CA GLN A 119 -16.32 -3.16 13.56
C GLN A 119 -17.74 -2.93 13.04
N ASP A 120 -18.16 -1.66 12.93
CA ASP A 120 -19.49 -1.31 12.41
C ASP A 120 -19.53 -1.63 10.91
N PHE A 121 -20.42 -2.55 10.50
CA PHE A 121 -20.57 -2.96 9.10
C PHE A 121 -21.15 -1.85 8.19
N ASP A 122 -21.79 -0.83 8.79
CA ASP A 122 -22.48 0.23 8.05
C ASP A 122 -21.59 1.42 7.67
N HIS A 123 -20.27 1.32 7.89
CA HIS A 123 -19.30 2.40 7.66
C HIS A 123 -19.68 3.74 8.30
N GLN A 124 -20.49 3.72 9.35
CA GLN A 124 -20.97 4.94 10.05
C GLN A 124 -19.84 5.61 10.84
N SER A 125 -18.85 4.82 11.25
CA SER A 125 -17.66 5.24 11.97
C SER A 125 -16.40 4.76 11.23
N GLY A 126 -15.28 5.46 11.43
CA GLY A 126 -13.98 5.07 10.89
C GLY A 126 -13.49 5.90 9.71
N PHE A 127 -12.57 5.33 8.95
CA PHE A 127 -11.92 6.00 7.84
C PHE A 127 -11.30 5.00 6.84
N ASN A 128 -11.09 5.47 5.61
CA ASN A 128 -10.25 4.78 4.64
C ASN A 128 -8.77 4.94 5.03
N LEU A 129 -8.05 3.83 5.18
CA LEU A 129 -6.65 3.77 5.62
C LEU A 129 -5.73 4.69 4.81
N CYS A 130 -5.90 4.75 3.48
CA CYS A 130 -5.06 5.59 2.63
C CYS A 130 -5.32 7.08 2.87
N CYS A 131 -6.60 7.46 2.91
CA CYS A 131 -7.01 8.84 3.20
C CYS A 131 -6.59 9.26 4.61
N GLY A 132 -6.77 8.38 5.60
CA GLY A 132 -6.36 8.64 6.98
C GLY A 132 -4.85 8.87 7.12
N ARG A 133 -4.03 8.04 6.46
CA ARG A 133 -2.56 8.24 6.45
C ARG A 133 -2.17 9.56 5.79
N MET A 134 -2.74 9.87 4.63
CA MET A 134 -2.48 11.15 3.95
C MET A 134 -2.88 12.34 4.82
N HIS A 135 -4.04 12.26 5.46
CA HIS A 135 -4.57 13.31 6.33
C HIS A 135 -3.67 13.59 7.53
N VAL A 136 -3.15 12.54 8.19
CA VAL A 136 -2.21 12.70 9.31
C VAL A 136 -0.89 13.35 8.86
N LEU A 137 -0.49 13.15 7.60
CA LEU A 137 0.65 13.83 6.99
C LEU A 137 0.33 15.26 6.51
N GLY A 138 -0.91 15.73 6.70
CA GLY A 138 -1.37 17.07 6.31
C GLY A 138 -1.87 17.19 4.88
N PHE A 139 -2.14 16.06 4.21
CA PHE A 139 -2.63 16.03 2.83
C PHE A 139 -4.10 15.61 2.75
N ASP A 140 -4.81 16.26 1.84
CA ASP A 140 -6.16 15.87 1.43
C ASP A 140 -6.15 15.53 -0.07
N ILE A 141 -7.28 15.05 -0.59
CA ILE A 141 -7.42 14.69 -2.00
C ILE A 141 -8.50 15.53 -2.69
N TYR A 142 -8.31 15.71 -3.99
CA TYR A 142 -9.29 16.30 -4.89
C TYR A 142 -9.50 15.35 -6.07
N VAL A 143 -10.76 15.01 -6.33
CA VAL A 143 -11.17 14.23 -7.51
C VAL A 143 -11.96 15.19 -8.40
N SER A 144 -11.55 15.32 -9.66
CA SER A 144 -12.29 16.17 -10.59
C SER A 144 -13.67 15.56 -10.86
N PRO A 145 -14.77 16.32 -10.83
CA PRO A 145 -16.10 15.81 -11.16
C PRO A 145 -16.24 15.59 -12.68
N ALA A 146 -15.53 14.58 -13.20
CA ALA A 146 -15.64 14.12 -14.57
C ALA A 146 -16.74 13.07 -14.66
N SER A 147 -17.95 13.51 -15.03
CA SER A 147 -19.19 12.73 -15.20
C SER A 147 -19.96 12.40 -13.91
N ASN A 148 -21.28 12.46 -14.01
CA ASN A 148 -22.28 12.51 -12.94
C ASN A 148 -22.41 11.24 -12.05
N CYS A 149 -21.35 10.46 -11.86
CA CYS A 149 -21.39 9.18 -11.15
C CYS A 149 -20.90 9.29 -9.70
N LEU A 150 -21.34 10.29 -8.94
CA LEU A 150 -21.10 10.35 -7.48
C LEU A 150 -21.97 9.35 -6.69
N THR A 151 -22.73 8.49 -7.38
CA THR A 151 -23.61 7.49 -6.76
C THR A 151 -22.82 6.48 -5.93
N ASP A 152 -21.59 6.15 -6.32
CA ASP A 152 -20.65 5.34 -5.52
C ASP A 152 -19.37 6.14 -5.28
N CYS A 153 -19.43 7.08 -4.31
CA CYS A 153 -18.28 7.90 -3.89
C CYS A 153 -17.02 7.08 -3.54
N LEU A 154 -17.17 5.79 -3.24
CA LEU A 154 -16.08 4.87 -2.91
C LEU A 154 -15.19 4.53 -4.12
N ASP A 155 -15.74 4.49 -5.33
CA ASP A 155 -14.99 4.24 -6.56
C ASP A 155 -14.14 5.44 -6.96
N ALA A 156 -14.45 6.64 -6.45
CA ALA A 156 -13.68 7.86 -6.73
C ALA A 156 -12.20 7.76 -6.29
N LEU A 157 -11.86 6.87 -5.35
CA LEU A 157 -10.47 6.63 -4.95
C LEU A 157 -9.67 5.81 -5.97
N MET A 158 -10.36 5.16 -6.90
CA MET A 158 -9.78 4.38 -8.00
C MET A 158 -9.52 5.24 -9.24
N GLU A 159 -10.20 6.38 -9.33
CA GLU A 159 -10.09 7.33 -10.41
C GLU A 159 -8.87 8.24 -10.25
N PRO A 160 -8.41 8.87 -11.35
CA PRO A 160 -7.35 9.87 -11.28
C PRO A 160 -7.69 11.00 -10.31
N LEU A 161 -6.74 11.32 -9.43
CA LEU A 161 -6.92 12.30 -8.38
C LEU A 161 -5.70 13.20 -8.20
N GLN A 162 -5.90 14.32 -7.51
CA GLN A 162 -4.86 15.29 -7.18
C GLN A 162 -4.69 15.39 -5.68
N VAL A 163 -3.49 15.79 -5.27
CA VAL A 163 -3.12 15.94 -3.86
C VAL A 163 -3.20 17.42 -3.46
N VAL A 164 -3.73 17.66 -2.27
CA VAL A 164 -3.94 18.97 -1.69
C VAL A 164 -3.17 19.06 -0.37
N ARG A 165 -2.58 20.22 -0.08
CA ARG A 165 -2.03 20.54 1.25
C ARG A 165 -2.41 21.97 1.62
N GLY A 166 -3.17 22.13 2.70
CA GLY A 166 -3.70 23.45 3.07
C GLY A 166 -4.57 24.05 1.96
N GLU A 167 -4.21 25.24 1.48
CA GLU A 167 -4.92 25.94 0.40
C GLU A 167 -4.32 25.69 -1.00
N GLU A 168 -3.32 24.81 -1.08
CA GLU A 168 -2.54 24.55 -2.29
C GLU A 168 -2.92 23.20 -2.91
N LEU A 169 -3.28 23.23 -4.21
CA LEU A 169 -3.53 22.05 -5.04
C LEU A 169 -2.33 21.77 -5.94
N PHE A 170 -1.83 20.54 -5.88
CA PHE A 170 -0.81 20.08 -6.81
C PHE A 170 -1.47 19.60 -8.11
N GLN A 171 -1.17 20.24 -9.24
CA GLN A 171 -1.88 19.96 -10.50
C GLN A 171 -1.56 18.60 -11.11
N GLN A 172 -0.50 17.92 -10.70
CA GLN A 172 -0.20 16.60 -11.23
C GLN A 172 -1.25 15.60 -10.75
N GLU A 173 -1.84 14.89 -11.70
CA GLU A 173 -2.77 13.80 -11.42
C GLU A 173 -2.01 12.51 -11.09
N PHE A 174 -2.49 11.83 -10.06
CA PHE A 174 -2.09 10.50 -9.68
C PHE A 174 -3.14 9.52 -10.20
N VAL A 175 -2.69 8.39 -10.73
CA VAL A 175 -3.53 7.30 -11.24
C VAL A 175 -4.69 6.93 -10.30
N ASN A 176 -4.43 6.85 -8.99
CA ASN A 176 -5.43 6.57 -7.95
C ASN A 176 -4.85 6.90 -6.55
N ILE A 177 -5.62 6.63 -5.50
CA ILE A 177 -5.22 6.90 -4.11
C ILE A 177 -3.97 6.15 -3.67
N LEU A 178 -3.76 4.91 -4.15
CA LEU A 178 -2.60 4.11 -3.78
C LEU A 178 -1.32 4.70 -4.38
N HIS A 179 -1.37 5.14 -5.63
CA HIS A 179 -0.25 5.82 -6.26
C HIS A 179 0.14 7.08 -5.49
N ALA A 180 -0.84 7.92 -5.14
CA ALA A 180 -0.60 9.13 -4.35
C ALA A 180 0.03 8.81 -2.99
N LEU A 181 -0.51 7.83 -2.26
CA LEU A 181 0.02 7.41 -0.97
C LEU A 181 1.44 6.84 -1.08
N GLN A 182 1.72 5.99 -2.07
CA GLN A 182 3.04 5.39 -2.28
C GLN A 182 4.11 6.45 -2.55
N VAL A 183 3.80 7.45 -3.38
CA VAL A 183 4.72 8.57 -3.64
C VAL A 183 4.93 9.40 -2.38
N LEU A 184 3.87 9.71 -1.63
CA LEU A 184 3.99 10.47 -0.36
C LEU A 184 4.85 9.73 0.65
N GLN A 185 4.62 8.42 0.83
CA GLN A 185 5.43 7.59 1.71
C GLN A 185 6.89 7.54 1.26
N PHE A 186 7.14 7.42 -0.05
CA PHE A 186 8.50 7.46 -0.60
C PHE A 186 9.18 8.81 -0.37
N TYR A 187 8.45 9.92 -0.55
CA TYR A 187 8.95 11.26 -0.26
C TYR A 187 9.40 11.39 1.19
N PHE A 188 8.57 10.97 2.16
CA PHE A 188 8.94 11.03 3.57
C PHE A 188 10.07 10.06 3.93
N TRP A 189 10.07 8.86 3.34
CA TRP A 189 11.14 7.87 3.54
C TRP A 189 12.50 8.35 3.02
N LYS A 190 12.53 9.04 1.87
CA LYS A 190 13.75 9.52 1.21
C LYS A 190 13.98 11.03 1.40
N ALA A 191 13.27 11.69 2.31
CA ALA A 191 13.29 13.14 2.48
C ALA A 191 14.71 13.69 2.68
N SER A 192 15.55 13.00 3.47
CA SER A 192 16.94 13.38 3.72
C SER A 192 17.81 13.37 2.45
N VAL A 193 17.55 12.47 1.51
CA VAL A 193 18.27 12.39 0.22
C VAL A 193 17.96 13.63 -0.61
N PHE A 194 16.70 14.04 -0.67
CA PHE A 194 16.28 15.16 -1.50
C PHE A 194 16.64 16.55 -0.95
N GLN A 195 16.79 16.69 0.37
CA GLN A 195 17.20 17.95 1.00
C GLN A 195 18.66 18.34 0.66
N THR A 196 19.52 17.35 0.37
CA THR A 196 20.92 17.60 -0.02
C THR A 196 21.06 18.01 -1.49
N SER A 197 20.09 17.67 -2.33
CA SER A 197 20.05 18.02 -3.75
C SER A 197 19.26 19.30 -3.99
N LYS A 198 19.74 20.46 -3.52
CA LYS A 198 19.22 21.79 -3.91
C LYS A 198 19.61 22.15 -5.35
N GLY A 199 19.36 21.25 -6.30
CA GLY A 199 19.27 21.59 -7.72
C GLY A 199 17.95 22.32 -7.98
N LYS A 200 17.89 23.12 -9.05
CA LYS A 200 16.65 23.78 -9.51
C LYS A 200 15.63 22.71 -9.93
N ALA A 201 14.92 22.14 -8.97
CA ALA A 201 13.74 21.34 -9.25
C ALA A 201 12.68 22.29 -9.83
N GLU A 202 12.09 21.91 -10.96
CA GLU A 202 10.91 22.61 -11.45
C GLU A 202 9.82 22.46 -10.40
N THR A 203 9.33 23.57 -9.87
CA THR A 203 8.10 23.56 -9.09
C THR A 203 7.01 22.97 -9.96
N GLY A 204 6.52 21.78 -9.61
CA GLY A 204 5.28 21.27 -10.17
C GLY A 204 4.21 22.36 -10.08
N LYS A 205 3.30 22.41 -11.05
CA LYS A 205 2.32 23.51 -11.11
C LYS A 205 1.41 23.42 -9.87
N VAL A 206 1.61 24.31 -8.91
CA VAL A 206 0.77 24.47 -7.72
C VAL A 206 -0.22 25.60 -7.97
N VAL A 207 -1.48 25.40 -7.59
CA VAL A 207 -2.53 26.42 -7.73
C VAL A 207 -3.28 26.58 -6.42
N LEU A 208 -3.60 27.82 -6.07
CA LEU A 208 -4.48 28.15 -4.94
C LEU A 208 -5.90 27.64 -5.19
N LEU A 209 -6.47 27.00 -4.19
CA LEU A 209 -7.83 26.48 -4.26
C LEU A 209 -8.87 27.60 -4.39
N SER A 210 -9.84 27.40 -5.27
CA SER A 210 -11.08 28.20 -5.25
C SER A 210 -12.01 27.69 -4.13
N GLN A 211 -12.92 28.54 -3.69
CA GLN A 211 -13.90 28.19 -2.66
C GLN A 211 -14.70 26.92 -3.00
N LEU A 212 -15.12 26.77 -4.26
CA LEU A 212 -15.86 25.59 -4.73
C LEU A 212 -15.03 24.30 -4.57
N LYS A 213 -13.72 24.34 -4.86
CA LYS A 213 -12.86 23.18 -4.66
C LYS A 213 -12.66 22.85 -3.18
N GLN A 214 -12.54 23.87 -2.33
CA GLN A 214 -12.44 23.68 -0.87
C GLN A 214 -13.67 22.98 -0.29
N GLU A 215 -14.87 23.36 -0.75
CA GLU A 215 -16.12 22.72 -0.35
C GLU A 215 -16.16 21.25 -0.80
N GLU A 216 -15.72 20.95 -2.02
CA GLU A 216 -15.64 19.58 -2.54
C GLU A 216 -14.64 18.71 -1.78
N ILE A 217 -13.45 19.25 -1.48
CA ILE A 217 -12.43 18.57 -0.66
C ILE A 217 -12.99 18.28 0.73
N SER A 218 -13.68 19.25 1.34
CA SER A 218 -14.32 19.07 2.65
C SER A 218 -15.39 17.97 2.62
N ARG A 219 -16.18 17.91 1.54
CA ARG A 219 -17.16 16.82 1.32
C ARG A 219 -16.45 15.47 1.22
N LEU A 220 -15.45 15.32 0.36
CA LEU A 220 -14.70 14.07 0.21
C LEU A 220 -14.05 13.62 1.52
N LYS A 221 -13.45 14.56 2.25
CA LYS A 221 -12.85 14.31 3.56
C LYS A 221 -13.87 13.75 4.55
N SER A 222 -15.08 14.32 4.62
CA SER A 222 -16.14 13.82 5.50
C SER A 222 -16.66 12.42 5.13
N LEU A 223 -16.51 12.03 3.85
CA LEU A 223 -16.91 10.72 3.36
C LEU A 223 -15.88 9.64 3.71
N PHE A 224 -14.59 9.93 3.51
CA PHE A 224 -13.53 8.94 3.71
C PHE A 224 -12.89 8.98 5.09
N ILE A 225 -13.08 10.05 5.85
CA ILE A 225 -12.53 10.23 7.20
C ILE A 225 -13.64 10.76 8.09
N ARG A 226 -14.48 9.85 8.58
CA ARG A 226 -15.60 10.21 9.46
C ARG A 226 -15.14 10.60 10.85
N ASP A 227 -14.02 10.02 11.29
CA ASP A 227 -13.39 10.34 12.57
C ASP A 227 -11.88 10.63 12.39
N CYS A 228 -11.55 11.93 12.29
CA CYS A 228 -10.17 12.38 12.16
C CYS A 228 -9.33 12.10 13.42
N GLN A 229 -9.95 12.08 14.60
CA GLN A 229 -9.24 11.85 15.86
C GLN A 229 -8.82 10.39 16.00
N VAL A 230 -9.64 9.45 15.52
CA VAL A 230 -9.25 8.04 15.45
C VAL A 230 -8.11 7.86 14.44
N ALA A 231 -8.19 8.46 13.24
CA ALA A 231 -7.09 8.38 12.27
C ALA A 231 -5.78 8.92 12.83
N GLN A 232 -5.83 10.05 13.55
CA GLN A 232 -4.69 10.59 14.27
C GLN A 232 -4.19 9.61 15.34
N ARG A 233 -5.04 9.08 16.22
CA ARG A 233 -4.57 8.12 17.23
C ARG A 233 -3.94 6.86 16.65
N VAL A 234 -4.47 6.36 15.53
CA VAL A 234 -3.98 5.15 14.86
C VAL A 234 -2.62 5.39 14.19
N PHE A 235 -2.43 6.52 13.50
CA PHE A 235 -1.21 6.76 12.72
C PHE A 235 -0.19 7.70 13.38
N ASN A 236 -0.57 8.46 14.41
CA ASN A 236 0.27 9.45 15.09
C ASN A 236 1.01 8.84 16.29
N TYR A 237 1.63 7.68 16.10
CA TYR A 237 2.39 6.97 17.11
C TYR A 237 3.75 7.64 17.39
N GLU A 238 3.75 8.93 17.67
CA GLU A 238 4.94 9.77 17.72
C GLU A 238 5.60 9.85 16.32
N THR A 239 5.39 10.97 15.63
CA THR A 239 6.55 11.60 15.01
C THR A 239 7.59 11.70 16.11
N ARG A 240 8.48 10.70 16.23
CA ARG A 240 9.64 10.77 17.09
C ARG A 240 10.21 12.16 16.84
N GLU A 241 10.22 12.97 17.87
CA GLU A 241 10.81 14.30 17.93
C GLU A 241 12.34 14.22 17.78
N SER A 242 12.85 13.27 16.99
CA SER A 242 14.23 13.16 16.57
C SER A 242 14.32 13.59 15.12
N ASP A 243 14.79 14.83 14.97
CA ASP A 243 15.55 15.35 13.84
C ASP A 243 14.79 16.06 12.70
N GLY A 244 14.28 17.24 13.05
CA GLY A 244 13.93 18.31 12.12
C GLY A 244 12.51 18.23 11.60
N GLN A 245 11.71 19.28 11.83
CA GLN A 245 10.54 19.55 11.00
C GLN A 245 10.99 19.53 9.54
N HIS A 246 10.80 18.40 8.84
CA HIS A 246 11.03 18.31 7.42
C HIS A 246 10.01 19.24 6.78
N HIS A 247 10.46 20.46 6.48
CA HIS A 247 9.65 21.45 5.79
C HIS A 247 9.29 20.86 4.44
N PHE A 248 8.00 20.62 4.25
CA PHE A 248 7.50 20.13 2.98
C PHE A 248 7.71 21.18 1.89
N ASP A 249 8.07 20.75 0.69
CA ASP A 249 8.31 21.61 -0.45
C ASP A 249 7.78 20.94 -1.72
N TRP A 250 6.92 21.65 -2.46
CA TRP A 250 6.29 21.13 -3.66
C TRP A 250 7.27 20.84 -4.81
N ALA A 251 8.37 21.59 -4.93
CA ALA A 251 9.40 21.32 -5.93
C ALA A 251 10.16 20.03 -5.59
N ILE A 252 10.49 19.85 -4.31
CA ILE A 252 11.13 18.61 -3.82
C ILE A 252 10.17 17.42 -3.99
N PHE A 253 8.89 17.60 -3.66
CA PHE A 253 7.87 16.56 -3.87
C PHE A 253 7.72 16.20 -5.35
N SER A 254 7.72 17.18 -6.25
CA SER A 254 7.71 16.94 -7.70
C SER A 254 8.92 16.13 -8.16
N ALA A 255 10.12 16.41 -7.62
CA ALA A 255 11.31 15.61 -7.90
C ALA A 255 11.21 14.19 -7.32
N ALA A 256 10.56 14.03 -6.16
CA ALA A 256 10.35 12.73 -5.55
C ALA A 256 9.41 11.84 -6.35
N ILE A 257 8.44 12.39 -7.10
CA ILE A 257 7.62 11.62 -8.03
C ILE A 257 8.49 10.98 -9.10
N ALA A 258 9.32 11.76 -9.79
CA ALA A 258 10.21 11.23 -10.83
C ALA A 258 11.23 10.23 -10.25
N ALA A 259 11.74 10.48 -9.05
CA ALA A 259 12.65 9.57 -8.37
C ALA A 259 11.95 8.26 -7.95
N TRP A 260 10.70 8.33 -7.52
CA TRP A 260 9.88 7.16 -7.24
C TRP A 260 9.68 6.35 -8.51
N GLU A 261 9.21 6.97 -9.60
CA GLU A 261 9.01 6.33 -10.91
C GLU A 261 10.29 5.64 -11.43
N ALA A 262 11.45 6.31 -11.31
CA ALA A 262 12.73 5.73 -11.67
C ALA A 262 13.10 4.54 -10.77
N TYR A 263 12.83 4.62 -9.47
CA TYR A 263 13.10 3.56 -8.50
C TYR A 263 12.24 2.32 -8.76
N THR A 264 10.91 2.49 -8.89
CA THR A 264 10.02 1.37 -9.25
C THR A 264 10.39 0.79 -10.61
N GLY A 265 10.68 1.64 -11.61
CA GLY A 265 11.09 1.17 -12.93
C GLY A 265 12.39 0.35 -12.89
N LYS A 266 13.36 0.75 -12.05
CA LYS A 266 14.58 -0.03 -11.83
C LYS A 266 14.26 -1.40 -11.22
N LEU A 267 13.47 -1.45 -10.15
CA LEU A 267 13.10 -2.71 -9.49
C LEU A 267 12.34 -3.64 -10.45
N TYR A 268 11.44 -3.07 -11.24
CA TYR A 268 10.73 -3.81 -12.27
C TYR A 268 11.68 -4.41 -13.32
N ASN A 269 12.67 -3.64 -13.78
CA ASN A 269 13.69 -4.14 -14.71
C ASN A 269 14.53 -5.26 -14.08
N GLU A 270 14.90 -5.13 -12.81
CA GLU A 270 15.61 -6.19 -12.06
C GLU A 270 14.76 -7.47 -11.97
N LEU A 271 13.46 -7.32 -11.71
CA LEU A 271 12.50 -8.43 -11.68
C LEU A 271 12.43 -9.15 -13.04
N VAL A 272 12.22 -8.39 -14.12
CA VAL A 272 12.08 -8.93 -15.48
C VAL A 272 13.37 -9.58 -15.96
N THR A 273 14.52 -8.96 -15.70
CA THR A 273 15.83 -9.52 -16.09
C THR A 273 16.19 -10.78 -15.28
N SER A 274 15.58 -10.99 -14.12
CA SER A 274 15.74 -12.20 -13.31
C SER A 274 14.92 -13.40 -13.82
N LEU A 275 13.83 -13.18 -14.57
CA LEU A 275 12.93 -14.25 -15.04
C LEU A 275 13.64 -15.36 -15.82
N PRO A 276 14.55 -15.08 -16.79
CA PRO A 276 15.26 -16.15 -17.49
C PRO A 276 16.11 -17.00 -16.54
N TYR A 277 16.78 -16.37 -15.58
CA TYR A 277 17.58 -17.08 -14.57
C TYR A 277 16.71 -17.98 -13.70
N TRP A 278 15.54 -17.51 -13.27
CA TRP A 278 14.60 -18.32 -12.49
C TRP A 278 14.07 -19.52 -13.27
N ARG A 279 13.82 -19.35 -14.57
CA ARG A 279 13.46 -20.48 -15.46
C ARG A 279 14.60 -21.48 -15.60
N THR A 280 15.83 -21.00 -15.86
CA THR A 280 17.01 -21.88 -15.99
C THR A 280 17.29 -22.66 -14.72
N ASN A 281 17.10 -22.06 -13.56
CA ASN A 281 17.30 -22.69 -12.25
C ASN A 281 16.08 -23.47 -11.74
N GLN A 282 15.03 -23.65 -12.56
CA GLN A 282 13.79 -24.34 -12.19
C GLN A 282 13.12 -23.78 -10.92
N SER A 283 13.29 -22.47 -10.68
CA SER A 283 12.64 -21.76 -9.57
C SER A 283 11.20 -21.35 -9.93
N ILE A 284 10.88 -21.35 -11.23
CA ILE A 284 9.55 -21.12 -11.77
C ILE A 284 9.22 -22.27 -12.72
N TYR A 285 8.03 -22.86 -12.56
CA TYR A 285 7.56 -23.96 -13.38
C TYR A 285 6.50 -23.46 -14.38
N THR A 286 6.63 -23.84 -15.65
CA THR A 286 5.57 -23.62 -16.62
C THR A 286 4.61 -24.81 -16.54
N VAL A 287 3.43 -24.60 -15.96
CA VAL A 287 2.37 -25.62 -16.01
C VAL A 287 1.70 -25.54 -17.37
N SER A 288 1.84 -26.59 -18.18
CA SER A 288 1.08 -26.75 -19.41
C SER A 288 -0.36 -27.11 -19.05
N PHE A 289 -1.32 -26.24 -19.39
CA PHE A 289 -2.73 -26.59 -19.35
C PHE A 289 -3.00 -27.62 -20.45
N GLU A 290 -3.10 -28.90 -20.09
CA GLU A 290 -3.79 -29.85 -20.94
C GLU A 290 -5.29 -29.53 -20.84
N GLU A 291 -5.88 -29.04 -21.93
CA GLU A 291 -7.32 -28.87 -22.05
C GLU A 291 -7.98 -30.25 -21.87
N SER A 292 -8.65 -30.46 -20.74
CA SER A 292 -9.49 -31.62 -20.45
C SER A 292 -10.95 -31.36 -20.77
#